data_AF-A0ABD6B235-F1
#
_entry.id   AF-A0ABD6B235-F1
#
_cell.length_a   1.000
_cell.length_b   1.000
_cell.length_c   1.000
_cell.angle_alpha   90.00
_cell.angle_beta   90.00
_cell.angle_gamma   90.00
#
_symmetry.space_group_name_H-M   'P 1'
#
loop_
_entity.id
_entity.type
_entity.pdbx_description
1 polymer ?
#
loop_
_entity_poly.entity_id
_entity_poly.type
_entity_poly.pdbx_seq_one_letter_code
_entity_poly.pdbx_strand_id
1 'polypeptide(L)'
;MMAWSGGRHRGDSMLTQNARYLLEHGPSVLVDLPGEQVYPHDREDGVRTFSLTGSAASSMGGPVTMVAYHVEHDRTDVLRAFYEENPRLVETKSYRAIQKLLGKKTSGWKDASREIRGEFFDEEEIVTPPGTEDADGQECPRCGTELSFKGLPAHLRSGCDAGN
;
A
#
# COMPACT_ATOMS: atom_id res chain seq x y z
N MET A 1 -49.20 38.51 8.14
CA MET A 1 -47.92 38.11 7.52
C MET A 1 -47.31 37.01 8.36
N MET A 2 -47.58 35.74 8.02
CA MET A 2 -47.02 34.59 8.72
C MET A 2 -45.68 34.23 8.06
N ALA A 3 -44.61 34.27 8.84
CA ALA A 3 -43.28 33.82 8.44
C ALA A 3 -43.30 32.29 8.29
N TRP A 4 -43.02 31.79 7.09
CA TRP A 4 -42.73 30.38 6.86
C TRP A 4 -41.26 30.14 7.12
N SER A 5 -40.95 29.59 8.30
CA SER A 5 -39.66 28.99 8.59
C SER A 5 -39.55 27.69 7.80
N GLY A 6 -38.82 27.72 6.69
CA GLY A 6 -38.41 26.51 5.97
C GLY A 6 -37.47 25.67 6.83
N GLY A 7 -38.05 24.73 7.57
CA GLY A 7 -37.31 23.69 8.27
C GLY A 7 -36.53 22.87 7.25
N ARG A 8 -35.20 22.91 7.33
CA ARG A 8 -34.33 21.95 6.64
C ARG A 8 -34.58 20.58 7.27
N HIS A 9 -35.43 19.78 6.63
CA HIS A 9 -35.45 18.34 6.83
C HIS A 9 -34.08 17.78 6.40
N ARG A 10 -33.17 17.59 7.37
CA ARG A 10 -32.14 16.54 7.26
C ARG A 10 -32.85 15.22 7.56
N GLY A 11 -33.59 14.71 6.58
CA GLY A 11 -34.16 13.36 6.61
C GLY A 11 -33.44 12.53 5.57
N ASP A 12 -32.90 11.39 5.98
CA ASP A 12 -32.34 10.31 5.16
C ASP A 12 -31.69 10.76 3.83
N SER A 13 -30.38 11.07 3.87
CA SER A 13 -29.63 11.16 2.62
C SER A 13 -29.64 9.78 1.98
N MET A 14 -30.51 9.60 1.00
CA MET A 14 -30.49 8.47 0.10
C MET A 14 -29.11 8.44 -0.55
N LEU A 15 -28.26 7.48 -0.13
CA LEU A 15 -26.95 7.23 -0.72
C LEU A 15 -27.00 7.34 -2.25
N THR A 16 -25.98 7.92 -2.86
CA THR A 16 -25.87 7.92 -4.32
C THR A 16 -25.92 6.51 -4.88
N GLN A 17 -26.29 6.40 -6.16
CA GLN A 17 -26.35 5.11 -6.84
C GLN A 17 -24.98 4.40 -6.84
N ASN A 18 -23.89 5.16 -6.97
CA ASN A 18 -22.52 4.63 -6.88
C ASN A 18 -22.19 4.16 -5.46
N ALA A 19 -22.56 4.91 -4.42
CA ALA A 19 -22.33 4.52 -3.03
C ALA A 19 -23.06 3.21 -2.67
N ARG A 20 -24.34 3.08 -3.06
CA ARG A 20 -25.11 1.84 -2.89
C ARG A 20 -24.49 0.66 -3.64
N TYR A 21 -24.15 0.88 -4.91
CA TYR A 21 -23.55 -0.16 -5.74
C TYR A 21 -22.26 -0.68 -5.12
N LEU A 22 -21.37 0.21 -4.67
CA LEU A 22 -20.11 -0.18 -4.06
C LEU A 22 -20.33 -0.95 -2.75
N LEU A 23 -21.28 -0.55 -1.91
CA LEU A 23 -21.60 -1.28 -0.68
C LEU A 23 -22.18 -2.68 -0.94
N GLU A 24 -22.91 -2.87 -2.04
CA GLU A 24 -23.53 -4.14 -2.41
C GLU A 24 -22.57 -5.08 -3.15
N HIS A 25 -21.69 -4.54 -3.99
CA HIS A 25 -20.86 -5.30 -4.92
C HIS A 25 -19.34 -5.25 -4.60
N GLY A 26 -18.93 -4.41 -3.67
CA GLY A 26 -17.53 -4.20 -3.30
C GLY A 26 -16.82 -3.15 -4.17
N PRO A 27 -15.48 -3.04 -4.06
CA PRO A 27 -14.68 -2.17 -4.91
C PRO A 27 -14.78 -2.56 -6.39
N SER A 28 -14.87 -1.60 -7.29
CA SER A 28 -15.05 -1.88 -8.73
C SER A 28 -14.37 -0.85 -9.62
N VAL A 29 -14.09 -1.19 -10.87
CA VAL A 29 -13.59 -0.23 -11.86
C VAL A 29 -14.66 0.79 -12.23
N LEU A 30 -14.23 1.94 -12.74
CA LEU A 30 -15.17 3.03 -13.05
C LEU A 30 -16.25 2.64 -14.05
N VAL A 31 -15.91 1.83 -15.07
CA VAL A 31 -16.83 1.41 -16.12
C VAL A 31 -17.95 0.49 -15.62
N ASP A 32 -17.77 -0.15 -14.46
CA ASP A 32 -18.79 -1.01 -13.85
C ASP A 32 -19.74 -0.23 -12.93
N LEU A 33 -19.40 1.02 -12.62
CA LEU A 33 -20.29 1.87 -11.84
C LEU A 33 -21.52 2.24 -12.66
N PRO A 34 -22.71 2.35 -12.06
CA PRO A 34 -23.93 2.77 -12.76
C PRO A 34 -23.82 4.12 -13.48
N GLY A 35 -22.93 5.02 -13.01
CA GLY A 35 -22.63 6.28 -13.66
C GLY A 35 -21.37 6.29 -14.53
N GLU A 36 -20.67 5.15 -14.67
CA GLU A 36 -19.36 4.98 -15.35
C GLU A 36 -18.22 5.90 -14.85
N GLN A 37 -18.48 6.70 -13.82
CA GLN A 37 -17.57 7.66 -13.23
C GLN A 37 -17.97 8.01 -11.79
N VAL A 38 -17.04 8.60 -11.03
CA VAL A 38 -17.30 9.14 -9.69
C VAL A 38 -17.52 10.66 -9.77
N TYR A 39 -18.70 11.12 -9.37
CA TYR A 39 -19.09 12.51 -9.34
C TYR A 39 -18.71 13.19 -8.01
N PRO A 40 -18.69 14.54 -7.94
CA PRO A 40 -18.42 15.24 -6.70
C PRO A 40 -19.36 14.88 -5.55
N HIS A 41 -20.66 14.69 -5.81
CA HIS A 41 -21.66 14.35 -4.79
C HIS A 41 -21.50 12.93 -4.24
N ASP A 42 -20.97 11.99 -5.03
CA ASP A 42 -20.61 10.64 -4.53
C ASP A 42 -19.58 10.70 -3.41
N ARG A 43 -18.72 11.74 -3.40
CA ARG A 43 -17.71 11.90 -2.35
C ARG A 43 -18.30 12.28 -1.01
N GLU A 44 -19.46 12.93 -1.01
CA GLU A 44 -20.20 13.27 0.21
C GLU A 44 -20.72 11.99 0.87
N ASP A 45 -21.13 11.01 0.05
CA ASP A 45 -21.53 9.66 0.46
C ASP A 45 -20.35 8.67 0.48
N GLY A 46 -19.15 9.14 0.81
CA GLY A 46 -18.03 8.23 1.11
C GLY A 46 -17.38 7.53 -0.08
N VAL A 47 -17.74 7.80 -1.34
CA VAL A 47 -17.08 7.18 -2.50
C VAL A 47 -15.72 7.81 -2.78
N ARG A 48 -14.70 6.98 -2.99
CA ARG A 48 -13.32 7.37 -3.28
C ARG A 48 -12.79 6.53 -4.43
N THR A 49 -11.66 6.95 -5.00
CA THR A 49 -10.94 6.19 -6.02
C THR A 49 -9.52 5.89 -5.57
N PHE A 50 -9.02 4.74 -6.01
CA PHE A 50 -7.68 4.27 -5.76
C PHE A 50 -6.91 4.12 -7.08
N SER A 51 -5.66 4.59 -7.06
CA SER A 51 -4.66 4.41 -8.11
C SER A 51 -3.27 4.61 -7.52
N LEU A 52 -2.27 3.87 -8.00
CA LEU A 52 -0.87 4.04 -7.58
C LEU A 52 -0.15 5.23 -8.24
N THR A 53 -0.75 5.84 -9.26
CA THR A 53 -0.19 6.99 -9.96
C THR A 53 -1.08 8.22 -9.80
N GLY A 54 -0.45 9.40 -9.75
CA GLY A 54 -1.14 10.67 -9.50
C GLY A 54 -2.13 11.08 -10.60
N SER A 55 -2.14 10.39 -11.75
CA SER A 55 -3.16 10.50 -12.78
C SER A 55 -3.21 9.21 -13.62
N ALA A 56 -4.37 8.92 -14.22
CA ALA A 56 -4.60 7.77 -15.11
C ALA A 56 -3.62 7.68 -16.32
N ALA A 57 -2.80 8.72 -16.56
CA ALA A 57 -2.02 8.88 -17.78
C ALA A 57 -0.51 8.63 -17.63
N SER A 58 0.02 8.30 -16.44
CA SER A 58 1.47 8.28 -16.26
C SER A 58 1.95 7.26 -15.24
N SER A 59 2.21 6.05 -15.72
CA SER A 59 3.01 5.03 -15.02
C SER A 59 3.96 4.38 -16.01
N MET A 60 5.26 4.37 -15.70
CA MET A 60 6.22 3.45 -16.33
C MET A 60 5.67 2.02 -16.19
N GLY A 61 5.09 1.47 -17.25
CA GLY A 61 4.38 0.18 -17.27
C GLY A 61 3.04 0.18 -18.04
N GLY A 62 2.49 1.34 -18.40
CA GLY A 62 1.24 1.45 -19.18
C GLY A 62 0.08 2.12 -18.41
N PRO A 63 -1.11 2.23 -19.04
CA PRO A 63 -2.30 2.74 -18.38
C PRO A 63 -2.69 1.82 -17.22
N VAL A 64 -3.08 2.42 -16.10
CA VAL A 64 -3.53 1.72 -14.88
C VAL A 64 -5.00 2.04 -14.69
N THR A 65 -5.81 1.01 -14.56
CA THR A 65 -7.24 1.12 -14.29
C THR A 65 -7.46 1.54 -12.84
N MET A 66 -8.28 2.57 -12.64
CA MET A 66 -8.64 3.04 -11.31
C MET A 66 -9.78 2.21 -10.73
N VAL A 67 -9.72 1.96 -9.43
CA VAL A 67 -10.79 1.28 -8.69
C VAL A 67 -11.51 2.28 -7.80
N ALA A 68 -12.83 2.34 -7.89
CA ALA A 68 -13.71 3.03 -6.97
C ALA A 68 -14.04 2.15 -5.75
N TYR A 69 -14.19 2.77 -4.59
CA TYR A 69 -14.53 2.09 -3.33
C TYR A 69 -15.30 3.03 -2.41
N HIS A 70 -16.10 2.45 -1.52
CA HIS A 70 -16.69 3.20 -0.41
C HIS A 70 -15.72 3.21 0.78
N VAL A 71 -15.66 4.29 1.56
CA VAL A 71 -14.75 4.41 2.73
C VAL A 71 -14.92 3.32 3.80
N GLU A 72 -16.03 2.60 3.79
CA GLU A 72 -16.29 1.46 4.67
C GLU A 72 -15.61 0.16 4.21
N HIS A 73 -15.14 0.09 2.97
CA HIS A 73 -14.43 -1.10 2.47
C HIS A 73 -13.07 -1.26 3.14
N ASP A 74 -12.70 -2.52 3.38
CA ASP A 74 -11.35 -2.82 3.83
C ASP A 74 -10.34 -2.50 2.71
N ARG A 75 -9.17 -1.99 3.11
CA ARG A 75 -8.12 -1.61 2.15
C ARG A 75 -7.56 -2.82 1.41
N THR A 76 -7.57 -4.01 2.03
CA THR A 76 -7.15 -5.26 1.39
C THR A 76 -8.06 -5.59 0.21
N ASP A 77 -9.38 -5.47 0.36
CA ASP A 77 -10.34 -5.70 -0.71
C ASP A 77 -10.16 -4.69 -1.85
N VAL A 78 -9.92 -3.42 -1.53
CA VAL A 78 -9.65 -2.39 -2.54
C VAL A 78 -8.35 -2.69 -3.31
N LEU A 79 -7.31 -3.16 -2.62
CA LEU A 79 -6.04 -3.52 -3.27
C LEU A 79 -6.17 -4.82 -4.08
N ARG A 80 -6.95 -5.79 -3.62
CA ARG A 80 -7.22 -7.04 -4.34
C ARG A 80 -7.88 -6.73 -5.68
N ALA A 81 -9.00 -6.01 -5.68
CA ALA A 81 -9.66 -5.56 -6.89
C ALA A 81 -8.72 -4.73 -7.79
N PHE A 82 -7.89 -3.88 -7.20
CA PHE A 82 -6.93 -3.09 -7.96
C PHE A 82 -5.85 -3.94 -8.64
N TYR A 83 -5.33 -4.99 -8.00
CA TYR A 83 -4.32 -5.86 -8.61
C TYR A 83 -4.92 -6.80 -9.66
N GLU A 84 -6.12 -7.32 -9.43
CA GLU A 84 -6.87 -8.13 -10.40
C GLU A 84 -7.11 -7.37 -11.71
N GLU A 85 -7.43 -6.08 -11.62
CA GLU A 85 -7.67 -5.21 -12.77
C GLU A 85 -6.38 -4.69 -13.42
N ASN A 86 -5.24 -4.88 -12.77
CA ASN A 86 -3.94 -4.41 -13.23
C ASN A 86 -2.88 -5.52 -13.17
N PRO A 87 -3.06 -6.68 -13.83
CA PRO A 87 -2.13 -7.80 -13.75
C PRO A 87 -0.72 -7.43 -14.24
N ARG A 88 -0.64 -6.59 -15.29
CA ARG A 88 0.65 -6.09 -15.80
C ARG A 88 1.45 -5.30 -14.77
N LEU A 89 0.78 -4.66 -13.81
CA LEU A 89 1.47 -3.93 -12.75
C LEU A 89 2.20 -4.90 -11.82
N VAL A 90 1.55 -5.99 -11.42
CA VAL A 90 2.15 -7.00 -10.52
C VAL A 90 3.24 -7.80 -11.24
N GLU A 91 3.07 -8.06 -12.53
CA GLU A 91 4.07 -8.74 -13.38
C GLU A 91 5.34 -7.90 -13.61
N THR A 92 5.19 -6.58 -13.77
CA THR A 92 6.31 -5.71 -14.20
C THR A 92 7.00 -4.96 -13.06
N LYS A 93 6.40 -4.90 -11.87
CA LYS A 93 6.98 -4.19 -10.72
C LYS A 93 7.21 -5.14 -9.56
N SER A 94 8.40 -5.06 -8.98
CA SER A 94 8.67 -5.76 -7.72
C SER A 94 7.76 -5.26 -6.60
N TYR A 95 7.42 -6.16 -5.70
CA TYR A 95 6.62 -5.86 -4.51
C TYR A 95 7.22 -4.69 -3.72
N ARG A 96 8.55 -4.62 -3.60
CA ARG A 96 9.27 -3.51 -2.97
C ARG A 96 9.01 -2.17 -3.65
N ALA A 97 8.94 -2.13 -4.99
CA ALA A 97 8.62 -0.91 -5.72
C ALA A 97 7.19 -0.45 -5.46
N ILE A 98 6.23 -1.37 -5.39
CA ILE A 98 4.83 -1.08 -5.06
C ILE A 98 4.70 -0.59 -3.62
N GLN A 99 5.37 -1.22 -2.66
CA GLN A 99 5.43 -0.77 -1.27
C GLN A 99 5.98 0.66 -1.14
N LYS A 100 6.97 1.05 -1.96
CA LYS A 100 7.45 2.45 -2.01
C LYS A 100 6.37 3.41 -2.51
N LEU A 101 5.59 3.02 -3.51
CA LEU A 101 4.50 3.85 -4.06
C LEU A 101 3.35 3.99 -3.04
N LEU A 102 2.94 2.90 -2.41
CA LEU A 102 1.92 2.90 -1.36
C LEU A 102 2.35 3.75 -0.16
N GLY A 103 3.64 3.80 0.15
CA GLY A 103 4.19 4.65 1.20
C GLY A 103 4.03 6.16 0.98
N LYS A 104 3.69 6.60 -0.24
CA LYS A 104 3.37 7.99 -0.54
C LYS A 104 1.90 8.35 -0.30
N LYS A 105 1.05 7.34 -0.07
CA LYS A 105 -0.38 7.53 0.25
C LYS A 105 -0.59 7.66 1.75
N THR A 106 -1.84 7.90 2.15
CA THR A 106 -2.27 7.92 3.55
C THR A 106 -1.91 6.63 4.29
N SER A 107 -1.85 6.68 5.62
CA SER A 107 -1.52 5.50 6.44
C SER A 107 -2.48 4.32 6.18
N GLY A 108 -1.96 3.09 6.30
CA GLY A 108 -2.73 1.84 6.22
C GLY A 108 -2.62 1.06 4.89
N TRP A 109 -2.27 1.70 3.77
CA TRP A 109 -2.19 1.00 2.48
C TRP A 109 -1.02 0.01 2.36
N LYS A 110 0.11 0.30 3.04
CA LYS A 110 1.26 -0.61 3.06
C LYS A 110 0.95 -1.91 3.77
N ASP A 111 0.25 -1.81 4.91
CA ASP A 111 -0.05 -2.96 5.75
C ASP A 111 -1.09 -3.86 5.08
N ALA A 112 -2.14 -3.27 4.50
CA ALA A 112 -3.09 -4.01 3.67
C ALA A 112 -2.41 -4.74 2.49
N SER A 113 -1.45 -4.09 1.81
CA SER A 113 -0.70 -4.73 0.73
C SER A 113 0.22 -5.87 1.21
N ARG A 114 0.68 -5.85 2.46
CA ARG A 114 1.47 -6.94 3.05
C ARG A 114 0.62 -8.17 3.33
N GLU A 115 -0.61 -7.95 3.78
CA GLU A 115 -1.55 -9.02 4.10
C GLU A 115 -1.89 -9.86 2.87
N ILE A 116 -2.14 -9.21 1.73
CA ILE A 116 -2.49 -9.88 0.46
C ILE A 116 -1.28 -10.16 -0.44
N ARG A 117 -0.05 -10.02 0.06
CA ARG A 117 1.17 -10.16 -0.78
C ARG A 117 1.18 -11.48 -1.54
N GLY A 118 0.95 -12.59 -0.83
CA GLY A 118 1.05 -13.94 -1.39
C GLY A 118 -0.03 -14.27 -2.42
N GLU A 119 -1.06 -13.43 -2.57
CA GLU A 119 -2.09 -13.60 -3.59
C GLU A 119 -1.63 -13.11 -4.98
N PHE A 120 -0.70 -12.15 -5.03
CA PHE A 120 -0.36 -11.42 -6.26
C PHE A 120 1.13 -11.37 -6.60
N PHE A 121 1.98 -11.55 -5.60
CA PHE A 121 3.42 -11.55 -5.77
C PHE A 121 3.94 -12.88 -5.28
N ASP A 122 4.75 -13.51 -6.10
CA ASP A 122 5.55 -14.62 -5.63
C ASP A 122 6.33 -14.18 -4.39
N GLU A 123 6.46 -15.09 -3.43
CA GLU A 123 7.48 -14.93 -2.41
C GLU A 123 8.81 -14.86 -3.17
N GLU A 124 9.29 -13.63 -3.39
CA GLU A 124 10.69 -13.43 -3.76
C GLU A 124 11.47 -14.30 -2.78
N GLU A 125 12.09 -15.37 -3.30
CA GLU A 125 13.18 -16.04 -2.62
C GLU A 125 14.01 -14.91 -2.05
N ILE A 126 14.27 -14.98 -0.74
CA ILE A 126 15.18 -14.04 -0.11
C ILE A 126 16.52 -14.33 -0.79
N VAL A 127 16.76 -13.68 -1.94
CA VAL A 127 18.07 -13.57 -2.54
C VAL A 127 18.73 -12.56 -1.65
N THR A 128 19.18 -13.08 -0.51
CA THR A 128 20.23 -12.52 0.30
C THR A 128 21.24 -11.97 -0.70
N PRO A 129 21.42 -10.64 -0.84
CA PRO A 129 22.37 -10.11 -1.80
C PRO A 129 23.68 -10.86 -1.61
N PRO A 130 24.34 -11.35 -2.68
CA PRO A 130 25.59 -12.08 -2.54
C PRO A 130 26.54 -11.21 -1.69
N GLY A 131 26.88 -11.71 -0.49
CA GLY A 131 27.56 -10.94 0.57
C GLY A 131 26.73 -10.58 1.81
N THR A 132 25.51 -11.11 1.96
CA THR A 132 24.76 -11.13 3.25
C THR A 132 24.51 -12.55 3.74
N GLU A 133 25.34 -13.49 3.29
CA GLU A 133 25.70 -14.64 4.11
C GLU A 133 26.14 -14.07 5.45
N ASP A 134 25.64 -14.65 6.55
CA ASP A 134 25.93 -14.24 7.92
C ASP A 134 27.32 -13.63 7.99
N ALA A 135 27.39 -12.32 8.24
CA ALA A 135 28.67 -11.62 8.18
C ALA A 135 29.60 -12.32 9.16
N ASP A 136 30.47 -13.15 8.61
CA ASP A 136 31.32 -14.07 9.35
C ASP A 136 31.96 -13.26 10.46
N GLY A 137 31.93 -13.80 11.68
CA GLY A 137 32.52 -13.13 12.83
C GLY A 137 33.91 -12.61 12.44
N GLN A 138 34.14 -11.31 12.58
CA GLN A 138 35.46 -10.75 12.38
C GLN A 138 36.28 -11.06 13.62
N GLU A 139 37.34 -11.83 13.44
CA GLU A 139 38.32 -12.05 14.50
C GLU A 139 39.11 -10.77 14.74
N CYS A 140 39.20 -10.34 16.00
CA CYS A 140 40.06 -9.23 16.37
C CYS A 140 41.53 -9.60 16.15
N PRO A 141 42.28 -8.92 15.26
CA PRO A 141 43.67 -9.30 14.92
C PRO A 141 44.66 -9.07 16.08
N ARG A 142 44.20 -8.56 17.23
CA ARG A 142 45.01 -8.35 18.43
C ARG A 142 44.81 -9.40 19.52
N CYS A 143 43.61 -9.95 19.66
CA CYS A 143 43.28 -10.85 20.77
C CYS A 143 42.55 -12.13 20.34
N GLY A 144 42.31 -12.32 19.05
CA GLY A 144 41.65 -13.51 18.52
C GLY A 144 40.16 -13.62 18.85
N THR A 145 39.53 -12.57 19.40
CA THR A 145 38.10 -12.63 19.75
C THR A 145 37.25 -12.50 18.50
N GLU A 146 36.40 -13.50 18.23
CA GLU A 146 35.38 -13.44 17.18
C GLU A 146 34.28 -12.46 17.56
N LEU A 147 34.03 -11.48 16.70
CA LEU A 147 33.07 -10.41 16.94
C LEU A 147 32.12 -10.31 15.76
N SER A 148 30.88 -9.90 16.00
CA SER A 148 29.99 -9.53 14.89
C SER A 148 30.63 -8.42 14.04
N PHE A 149 30.29 -8.35 12.76
CA PHE A 149 30.82 -7.36 11.81
C PHE A 149 30.78 -5.90 12.31
N LYS A 150 29.82 -5.55 13.18
CA LYS A 150 29.71 -4.21 13.79
C LYS A 150 30.41 -4.06 15.15
N GLY A 151 30.85 -5.16 15.76
CA GLY A 151 31.46 -5.22 17.09
C GLY A 151 32.94 -4.86 17.10
N LEU A 152 33.68 -5.07 16.00
CA LEU A 152 35.13 -4.85 15.94
C LEU A 152 35.55 -3.39 16.23
N PRO A 153 34.91 -2.35 15.64
CA PRO A 153 35.30 -0.96 15.94
C PRO A 153 35.04 -0.56 17.39
N ALA A 154 34.00 -1.13 18.02
CA ALA A 154 33.70 -0.88 19.43
C ALA A 154 34.72 -1.59 20.33
N HIS A 155 34.99 -2.86 20.06
CA HIS A 155 35.97 -3.67 20.79
C HIS A 155 37.37 -3.05 20.81
N LEU A 156 37.84 -2.51 19.68
CA LEU A 156 39.14 -1.82 19.61
C LEU A 156 39.21 -0.54 20.46
N ARG A 157 38.08 0.13 20.70
CA ARG A 157 38.00 1.36 21.51
C ARG A 157 37.82 1.10 22.99
N SER A 158 37.18 -0.01 23.35
CA SER A 158 36.82 -0.36 24.73
C SER A 158 37.97 -0.95 25.57
N GLY A 159 39.16 -1.12 24.97
CA GLY A 159 40.25 -1.83 25.60
C GLY A 159 40.27 -3.28 25.11
N CYS A 160 40.86 -3.48 23.93
CA CYS A 160 41.22 -4.82 23.47
C CYS A 160 42.41 -5.29 24.31
N ASP A 161 42.16 -6.03 25.37
CA ASP A 161 43.19 -6.62 26.21
C ASP A 161 43.79 -7.84 25.49
N ALA A 162 44.95 -7.64 24.85
CA ALA A 162 45.76 -8.76 24.41
C ALA A 162 46.27 -9.48 25.67
N GLY A 163 45.75 -10.67 25.94
CA GLY A 163 46.36 -11.57 26.92
C GLY A 163 47.83 -11.79 26.56
N ASN A 164 48.68 -11.60 27.55
CA ASN A 164 50.15 -11.70 27.55
C ASN A 164 50.70 -12.89 26.73
#